data_AF-A0A966THG3-F1
#
_entry.id   AF-A0A966THG3-F1
#
_cell.length_a   1.000
_cell.length_b   1.000
_cell.length_c   1.000
_cell.angle_alpha   90.00
_cell.angle_beta   90.00
_cell.angle_gamma   90.00
#
_symmetry.space_group_name_H-M   'P 1'
#
loop_
_entity.id
_entity.type
_entity.pdbx_description
1 polymer ?
#
loop_
_entity_poly.entity_id
_entity_poly.type
_entity_poly.pdbx_seq_one_letter_code
_entity_poly.pdbx_strand_id
1 'polypeptide(L)'
;MAKGFTVKAKAPAAGGSVEEWDYDKARELVRGKTIVFCLPGRGVSYTYLKNFVQLCFDLVQSGASIQISQDYSSMVNFARCKCLGANVLRGPDQIPWDGKLNYDWQLWIDSDIVFNTEKFFQLVLMEKDIAAGWYCTEDGMTTSVAHWLEEDDFRNNGGVMNHETLESIQKRRKPFTVDYTGFGWLLIKKGVFENPEMKYPWFAPKMQVFESGEVQDMCGEDVSFCLDAKEAGFEIWCDPRIRVGHEKTRII
;
A
#
# COMPACT_ATOMS: atom_id res chain seq x y z
N MET A 1 24.87 -51.67 -5.84
CA MET A 1 24.22 -51.33 -4.55
C MET A 1 24.70 -49.96 -4.11
N ALA A 2 24.13 -48.88 -4.67
CA ALA A 2 24.49 -47.51 -4.30
C ALA A 2 23.59 -47.06 -3.14
N LYS A 3 24.20 -46.61 -2.04
CA LYS A 3 23.54 -46.17 -0.81
C LYS A 3 22.84 -44.83 -1.04
N GLY A 4 21.52 -44.80 -0.86
CA GLY A 4 20.72 -43.58 -0.93
C GLY A 4 21.05 -42.63 0.22
N PHE A 5 21.39 -41.39 -0.12
CA PHE A 5 21.46 -40.28 0.83
C PHE A 5 20.05 -39.73 1.03
N THR A 6 19.48 -39.89 2.23
CA THR A 6 18.24 -39.23 2.64
C THR A 6 18.60 -37.95 3.37
N VAL A 7 18.39 -36.79 2.74
CA VAL A 7 18.52 -35.50 3.43
C VAL A 7 17.26 -35.32 4.29
N LYS A 8 17.38 -35.60 5.59
CA LYS A 8 16.34 -35.23 6.57
C LYS A 8 16.42 -33.72 6.79
N ALA A 9 15.55 -32.96 6.13
CA ALA A 9 15.33 -31.55 6.45
C ALA A 9 14.90 -31.44 7.92
N LYS A 10 15.68 -30.71 8.72
CA LYS A 10 15.36 -30.41 10.12
C LYS A 10 14.13 -29.51 10.12
N ALA A 11 13.06 -29.89 10.80
CA ALA A 11 11.93 -29.00 11.02
C ALA A 11 12.42 -27.69 11.68
N PRO A 12 11.88 -26.51 11.32
CA PRO A 12 12.31 -25.25 11.90
C PRO A 12 12.08 -25.31 13.42
N ALA A 13 13.07 -24.91 14.20
CA ALA A 13 12.92 -24.77 15.63
C ALA A 13 11.82 -23.73 15.91
N ALA A 14 10.78 -24.13 16.63
CA ALA A 14 9.83 -23.20 17.22
C ALA A 14 10.56 -22.39 18.30
N GLY A 15 10.90 -21.14 18.00
CA GLY A 15 11.61 -20.28 18.95
C GLY A 15 12.41 -19.19 18.26
N GLY A 16 11.74 -18.28 17.55
CA GLY A 16 12.27 -16.95 17.30
C GLY A 16 11.45 -15.99 18.13
N SER A 17 12.06 -15.24 19.05
CA SER A 17 11.44 -14.07 19.67
C SER A 17 10.84 -13.21 18.56
N VAL A 18 9.54 -12.92 18.62
CA VAL A 18 8.94 -11.93 17.72
C VAL A 18 9.71 -10.64 17.98
N GLU A 19 10.45 -10.16 16.98
CA GLU A 19 11.19 -8.91 17.09
C GLU A 19 10.19 -7.80 17.43
N GLU A 20 10.34 -7.26 18.63
CA GLU A 20 9.44 -6.25 19.16
C GLU A 20 9.67 -4.93 18.43
N TRP A 21 8.60 -4.19 18.17
CA TRP A 21 8.67 -2.92 17.44
C TRP A 21 9.26 -1.83 18.33
N ASP A 22 10.30 -1.14 17.84
CA ASP A 22 10.90 0.01 18.52
C ASP A 22 10.08 1.28 18.24
N TYR A 23 9.01 1.48 19.01
CA TYR A 23 8.14 2.64 18.85
C TYR A 23 8.80 3.96 19.27
N ASP A 24 9.86 3.93 20.08
CA ASP A 24 10.60 5.15 20.43
C ASP A 24 11.41 5.63 19.22
N LYS A 25 12.11 4.72 18.53
CA LYS A 25 12.71 5.03 17.22
C LYS A 25 11.68 5.53 16.22
N ALA A 26 10.48 4.94 16.17
CA ALA A 26 9.44 5.38 15.24
C ALA A 26 9.00 6.83 15.51
N ARG A 27 8.83 7.21 16.78
CA ARG A 27 8.51 8.59 17.18
C ARG A 27 9.65 9.56 16.86
N GLU A 28 10.90 9.13 17.01
CA GLU A 28 12.06 9.93 16.60
C GLU A 28 12.09 10.18 15.10
N LEU A 29 11.84 9.15 14.28
CA LEU A 29 11.77 9.26 12.81
C LEU A 29 10.66 10.21 12.35
N VAL A 30 9.53 10.24 13.08
CA VAL A 30 8.36 11.09 12.80
C VAL A 30 8.58 12.55 13.23
N ARG A 31 9.47 12.80 14.20
CA ARG A 31 9.66 14.13 14.76
C ARG A 31 10.11 15.14 13.70
N GLY A 32 9.39 16.25 13.62
CA GLY A 32 9.64 17.32 12.65
C GLY A 32 9.20 17.01 11.22
N LYS A 33 8.60 15.85 10.96
CA LYS A 33 8.08 15.47 9.65
C LYS A 33 6.74 16.12 9.36
N THR A 34 6.49 16.44 8.10
CA THR A 34 5.16 16.84 7.62
C THR A 34 4.51 15.67 6.88
N ILE A 35 3.36 15.20 7.37
CA ILE A 35 2.63 14.07 6.83
C ILE A 35 1.33 14.58 6.19
N VAL A 36 1.09 14.23 4.93
CA VAL A 36 -0.17 14.50 4.25
C VAL A 36 -1.02 13.24 4.25
N PHE A 37 -2.20 13.31 4.86
CA PHE A 37 -3.19 12.25 4.77
C PHE A 37 -3.96 12.39 3.44
N CYS A 38 -3.82 11.41 2.56
CA CYS A 38 -4.51 11.34 1.29
C CYS A 38 -5.76 10.46 1.44
N LEU A 39 -6.93 11.09 1.49
CA LEU A 39 -8.19 10.47 1.91
C LEU A 39 -9.22 10.52 0.78
N PRO A 40 -9.26 9.55 -0.16
CA PRO A 40 -10.29 9.51 -1.19
C PRO A 40 -11.64 9.06 -0.59
N GLY A 41 -12.74 9.73 -0.96
CA GLY A 41 -14.10 9.34 -0.54
C GLY A 41 -14.90 10.48 0.11
N ARG A 42 -16.22 10.36 0.23
CA ARG A 42 -17.09 11.44 0.80
C ARG A 42 -17.37 11.33 2.29
N GLY A 43 -17.13 10.17 2.89
CA GLY A 43 -17.56 9.87 4.24
C GLY A 43 -16.82 8.67 4.78
N VAL A 44 -16.86 8.53 6.10
CA VAL A 44 -16.15 7.51 6.87
C VAL A 44 -17.04 7.03 8.01
N SER A 45 -16.78 5.85 8.56
CA SER A 45 -17.48 5.38 9.75
C SER A 45 -16.97 6.06 11.02
N TYR A 46 -17.72 5.94 12.12
CA TYR A 46 -17.24 6.40 13.44
C TYR A 46 -16.05 5.58 13.93
N THR A 47 -15.88 4.34 13.47
CA THR A 47 -14.69 3.54 13.74
C THR A 47 -13.47 4.21 13.13
N TYR A 48 -13.53 4.50 11.82
CA TYR A 48 -12.48 5.23 11.11
C TYR A 48 -12.19 6.58 11.78
N LEU A 49 -13.23 7.39 12.04
CA LEU A 49 -13.06 8.74 12.59
C LEU A 49 -12.30 8.72 13.92
N LYS A 50 -12.64 7.80 14.84
CA LYS A 50 -11.94 7.66 16.12
C LYS A 50 -10.47 7.28 15.92
N ASN A 51 -10.19 6.31 15.05
CA ASN A 51 -8.83 5.87 14.75
C ASN A 51 -7.99 6.99 14.12
N PHE A 52 -8.58 7.74 13.19
CA PHE A 52 -7.95 8.86 12.52
C PHE A 52 -7.65 10.02 13.48
N VAL A 53 -8.62 10.40 14.31
CA VAL A 53 -8.43 11.46 15.31
C VAL A 53 -7.34 11.08 16.32
N GLN A 54 -7.32 9.83 16.78
CA GLN A 54 -6.26 9.33 17.66
C GLN A 54 -4.88 9.40 16.98
N LEU A 55 -4.76 8.93 15.74
CA LEU A 55 -3.53 9.03 14.96
C LEU A 55 -3.05 10.48 14.83
N CYS A 56 -3.95 11.42 14.50
CA CYS A 56 -3.62 12.84 14.42
C CYS A 56 -3.03 13.39 15.73
N PHE A 57 -3.64 13.08 16.88
CA PHE A 57 -3.12 13.50 18.18
C PHE A 57 -1.74 12.91 18.47
N ASP A 58 -1.55 11.62 18.22
CA ASP A 58 -0.30 10.93 18.52
C ASP A 58 0.86 11.44 17.64
N LEU A 59 0.58 11.78 16.37
CA LEU A 59 1.58 12.37 15.48
C LEU A 59 1.99 13.77 15.92
N VAL A 60 1.03 14.62 16.27
CA VAL A 60 1.31 15.97 16.78
C VAL A 60 2.09 15.91 18.10
N GLN A 61 1.72 15.00 19.00
CA GLN A 61 2.46 14.75 20.24
C GLN A 61 3.88 14.22 19.99
N SER A 62 4.08 13.45 18.91
CA SER A 62 5.40 12.99 18.46
C SER A 62 6.21 14.06 17.72
N GLY A 63 5.66 15.28 17.59
CA GLY A 63 6.34 16.44 17.00
C GLY A 63 6.25 16.51 15.48
N ALA A 64 5.34 15.76 14.84
CA ALA A 64 5.05 15.91 13.42
C ALA A 64 4.02 17.02 13.16
N SER A 65 4.04 17.55 11.93
CA SER A 65 2.97 18.35 11.37
C SER A 65 2.10 17.46 10.47
N ILE A 66 0.79 17.70 10.47
CA ILE A 66 -0.16 16.96 9.65
C ILE A 66 -0.91 17.89 8.70
N GLN A 67 -1.26 17.37 7.53
CA GLN A 67 -2.13 18.01 6.55
C GLN A 67 -3.14 16.99 6.05
N ILE A 68 -4.33 17.44 5.66
CA ILE A 68 -5.38 16.57 5.13
C ILE A 68 -5.62 16.97 3.68
N SER A 69 -5.51 16.00 2.77
CA SER A 69 -5.93 16.14 1.38
C SER A 69 -7.00 15.11 1.07
N GLN A 70 -8.25 15.56 1.18
CA GLN A 70 -9.44 14.77 0.94
C GLN A 70 -10.14 15.29 -0.31
N ASP A 71 -10.51 14.38 -1.21
CA ASP A 71 -11.36 14.70 -2.36
C ASP A 71 -12.18 13.47 -2.76
N TYR A 72 -13.10 13.66 -3.70
CA TYR A 72 -13.97 12.63 -4.21
C TYR A 72 -14.19 12.76 -5.72
N SER A 73 -14.34 11.59 -6.33
CA SER A 73 -14.93 11.40 -7.65
C SER A 73 -15.69 10.07 -7.64
N SER A 74 -16.69 9.93 -8.51
CA SER A 74 -17.32 8.63 -8.76
C SER A 74 -16.37 7.64 -9.44
N MET A 75 -15.24 8.12 -9.97
CA MET A 75 -14.15 7.32 -10.51
C MET A 75 -12.96 7.40 -9.53
N VAL A 76 -12.59 6.27 -8.92
CA VAL A 76 -11.58 6.22 -7.85
C VAL A 76 -10.22 6.74 -8.30
N ASN A 77 -9.78 6.42 -9.53
CA ASN A 77 -8.56 6.95 -10.13
C ASN A 77 -8.50 8.49 -10.13
N PHE A 78 -9.63 9.14 -10.46
CA PHE A 78 -9.74 10.59 -10.39
C PHE A 78 -9.73 11.10 -8.96
N ALA A 79 -10.41 10.41 -8.03
CA ALA A 79 -10.41 10.79 -6.62
C ALA A 79 -8.98 10.81 -6.05
N ARG A 80 -8.19 9.76 -6.32
CA ARG A 80 -6.78 9.69 -5.92
C ARG A 80 -5.93 10.80 -6.56
N CYS A 81 -6.08 11.05 -7.87
CA CYS A 81 -5.39 12.17 -8.51
C CYS A 81 -5.72 13.53 -7.86
N LYS A 82 -6.99 13.76 -7.50
CA LYS A 82 -7.41 15.00 -6.84
C LYS A 82 -6.85 15.15 -5.42
N CYS A 83 -6.69 14.06 -4.66
CA CYS A 83 -5.95 14.09 -3.38
C CYS A 83 -4.50 14.58 -3.54
N LEU A 84 -3.93 14.55 -4.74
CA LEU A 84 -2.61 15.12 -5.05
C LEU A 84 -2.70 16.53 -5.66
N GLY A 85 -3.88 17.15 -5.69
CA GLY A 85 -4.08 18.47 -6.25
C GLY A 85 -4.00 18.53 -7.78
N ALA A 86 -4.23 17.40 -8.45
CA ALA A 86 -4.10 17.28 -9.90
C ALA A 86 -5.00 18.28 -10.65
N ASN A 87 -4.49 18.80 -11.76
CA ASN A 87 -5.25 19.60 -12.71
C ASN A 87 -4.87 19.22 -14.14
N VAL A 88 -5.87 18.81 -14.93
CA VAL A 88 -5.71 18.37 -16.34
C VAL A 88 -5.00 19.41 -17.22
N LEU A 89 -5.10 20.70 -16.89
CA LEU A 89 -4.50 21.78 -17.66
C LEU A 89 -2.99 21.95 -17.44
N ARG A 90 -2.40 21.24 -16.48
CA ARG A 90 -0.97 21.36 -16.12
C ARG A 90 -0.06 20.35 -16.83
N GLY A 91 -0.65 19.45 -17.61
CA GLY A 91 0.10 18.46 -18.38
C GLY A 91 0.67 17.32 -17.53
N PRO A 92 1.42 16.40 -18.17
CA PRO A 92 1.89 15.16 -17.55
C PRO A 92 3.03 15.36 -16.53
N ASP A 93 3.75 16.47 -16.60
CA ASP A 93 4.91 16.75 -15.74
C ASP A 93 4.55 17.43 -14.41
N GLN A 94 3.26 17.55 -14.10
CA GLN A 94 2.83 18.08 -12.83
C GLN A 94 3.29 17.16 -11.68
N ILE A 95 3.55 17.78 -10.53
CA ILE A 95 3.89 17.10 -9.28
C ILE A 95 2.80 17.37 -8.22
N PRO A 96 2.72 16.57 -7.15
CA PRO A 96 1.72 16.80 -6.10
C PRO A 96 1.66 18.25 -5.62
N TRP A 97 0.45 18.80 -5.61
CA TRP A 97 0.12 20.17 -5.19
C TRP A 97 0.98 21.26 -5.82
N ASP A 98 1.45 21.05 -7.06
CA ASP A 98 2.39 21.92 -7.78
C ASP A 98 3.70 22.19 -7.03
N GLY A 99 4.09 21.31 -6.10
CA GLY A 99 5.24 21.52 -5.22
C GLY A 99 5.07 22.66 -4.21
N LYS A 100 3.86 23.23 -4.08
CA LYS A 100 3.56 24.34 -3.14
C LYS A 100 3.41 23.84 -1.71
N LEU A 101 3.03 22.58 -1.53
CA LEU A 101 2.93 21.95 -0.23
C LEU A 101 4.27 21.27 0.11
N ASN A 102 4.91 21.70 1.18
CA ASN A 102 6.07 21.00 1.73
C ASN A 102 5.60 19.82 2.58
N TYR A 103 6.13 18.64 2.31
CA TYR A 103 5.82 17.42 3.04
C TYR A 103 7.00 16.44 2.99
N ASP A 104 6.99 15.45 3.87
CA ASP A 104 7.94 14.33 3.88
C ASP A 104 7.27 13.04 3.41
N TRP A 105 6.04 12.79 3.86
CA TRP A 105 5.30 11.56 3.59
C TRP A 105 3.85 11.82 3.19
N GLN A 106 3.31 10.94 2.34
CA GLN A 106 1.89 10.78 2.07
C GLN A 106 1.42 9.49 2.72
N LEU A 107 0.41 9.55 3.59
CA LEU A 107 -0.26 8.36 4.09
C LEU A 107 -1.62 8.25 3.41
N TRP A 108 -1.77 7.22 2.59
CA TRP A 108 -3.01 6.87 1.92
C TRP A 108 -3.84 5.96 2.80
N ILE A 109 -5.10 6.35 3.01
CA ILE A 109 -6.05 5.60 3.82
C ILE A 109 -7.40 5.61 3.11
N ASP A 110 -7.91 4.43 2.77
CA ASP A 110 -9.27 4.30 2.24
C ASP A 110 -10.30 4.43 3.38
N SER A 111 -11.48 4.96 3.07
CA SER A 111 -12.50 5.36 4.06
C SER A 111 -13.08 4.22 4.91
N ASP A 112 -12.85 2.97 4.50
CA ASP A 112 -13.33 1.75 5.14
C ASP A 112 -12.21 0.93 5.82
N ILE A 113 -11.04 1.52 6.02
CA ILE A 113 -9.92 0.86 6.69
C ILE A 113 -9.97 1.09 8.21
N VAL A 114 -9.75 0.01 8.96
CA VAL A 114 -9.73 0.01 10.43
C VAL A 114 -8.31 -0.19 10.92
N PHE A 115 -7.75 0.82 11.57
CA PHE A 115 -6.33 0.88 11.95
C PHE A 115 -6.14 1.46 13.36
N ASN A 116 -4.90 1.50 13.83
CA ASN A 116 -4.50 2.24 15.03
C ASN A 116 -3.14 2.93 14.79
N THR A 117 -2.70 3.77 15.72
CA THR A 117 -1.44 4.52 15.61
C THR A 117 -0.21 3.61 15.49
N GLU A 118 -0.20 2.47 16.18
CA GLU A 118 0.91 1.52 16.09
C GLU A 118 1.13 1.02 14.66
N LYS A 119 0.05 0.77 13.91
CA LYS A 119 0.15 0.36 12.49
C LYS A 119 0.84 1.41 11.62
N PHE A 120 0.68 2.69 11.95
CA PHE A 120 1.42 3.75 11.26
C PHE A 120 2.91 3.73 11.62
N PHE A 121 3.24 3.66 12.91
CA PHE A 121 4.64 3.60 13.35
C PHE A 121 5.38 2.37 12.81
N GLN A 122 4.69 1.24 12.65
CA GLN A 122 5.25 0.04 12.02
C GLN A 122 5.63 0.30 10.55
N LEU A 123 4.85 1.09 9.78
CA LEU A 123 5.24 1.50 8.42
C LEU A 123 6.48 2.38 8.44
N VAL A 124 6.54 3.36 9.36
CA VAL A 124 7.69 4.27 9.49
C VAL A 124 8.98 3.49 9.77
N LEU A 125 8.92 2.47 10.63
CA LEU A 125 10.06 1.63 10.99
C LEU A 125 10.62 0.81 9.82
N MET A 126 9.86 0.64 8.72
CA MET A 126 10.37 -0.02 7.52
C MET A 126 11.41 0.84 6.79
N GLU A 127 11.35 2.18 6.95
CA GLU A 127 12.24 3.15 6.31
C GLU A 127 12.36 2.94 4.78
N LYS A 128 11.22 2.68 4.11
CA LYS A 128 11.12 2.47 2.66
C LYS A 128 10.46 3.66 1.96
N ASP A 129 10.75 3.79 0.66
CA ASP A 129 10.12 4.82 -0.17
C ASP A 129 8.61 4.55 -0.37
N ILE A 130 8.25 3.26 -0.48
CA ILE A 130 6.86 2.79 -0.53
C ILE A 130 6.71 1.65 0.49
N ALA A 131 6.00 1.92 1.59
CA ALA A 131 5.77 0.99 2.69
C ALA A 131 4.27 0.70 2.86
N ALA A 132 3.88 -0.55 2.70
CA ALA A 132 2.51 -1.03 2.77
C ALA A 132 2.26 -1.87 4.01
N GLY A 133 1.06 -1.72 4.58
CA GLY A 133 0.43 -2.79 5.34
C GLY A 133 -0.60 -3.49 4.47
N TRP A 134 -1.22 -4.52 5.02
CA TRP A 134 -2.18 -5.34 4.27
C TRP A 134 -3.51 -5.47 5.01
N TYR A 135 -4.55 -5.70 4.23
CA TYR A 135 -5.90 -6.00 4.70
C TYR A 135 -6.50 -7.12 3.84
N CYS A 136 -7.55 -7.77 4.33
CA CYS A 136 -8.29 -8.71 3.50
C CYS A 136 -9.14 -7.94 2.50
N THR A 137 -9.27 -8.45 1.28
CA THR A 137 -10.32 -8.04 0.34
C THR A 137 -11.71 -8.46 0.85
N GLU A 138 -12.76 -8.11 0.11
CA GLU A 138 -14.16 -8.34 0.51
C GLU A 138 -14.50 -9.83 0.74
N ASP A 139 -13.79 -10.75 0.09
CA ASP A 139 -13.92 -12.20 0.31
C ASP A 139 -13.43 -12.67 1.70
N GLY A 140 -12.72 -11.82 2.44
CA GLY A 140 -12.14 -12.13 3.75
C GLY A 140 -10.95 -13.09 3.71
N MET A 141 -10.46 -13.49 2.54
CA MET A 141 -9.47 -14.56 2.38
C MET A 141 -8.23 -14.12 1.59
N THR A 142 -8.43 -13.43 0.47
CA THR A 142 -7.34 -12.82 -0.28
C THR A 142 -6.95 -11.49 0.35
N THR A 143 -5.71 -11.07 0.15
CA THR A 143 -5.16 -9.85 0.76
C THR A 143 -5.00 -8.74 -0.27
N SER A 144 -4.81 -7.52 0.20
CA SER A 144 -4.56 -6.34 -0.62
C SER A 144 -3.18 -6.32 -1.29
N VAL A 145 -2.37 -7.38 -1.18
CA VAL A 145 -1.05 -7.46 -1.81
C VAL A 145 -0.93 -8.70 -2.70
N ALA A 146 -0.23 -8.55 -3.83
CA ALA A 146 -0.10 -9.63 -4.81
C ALA A 146 1.26 -9.64 -5.50
N HIS A 147 1.54 -10.77 -6.14
CA HIS A 147 2.65 -10.98 -7.04
C HIS A 147 2.17 -11.14 -8.48
N TRP A 148 2.99 -10.70 -9.42
CA TRP A 148 2.74 -10.84 -10.85
C TRP A 148 2.79 -12.31 -11.26
N LEU A 149 1.95 -12.67 -12.24
CA LEU A 149 1.92 -13.98 -12.85
C LEU A 149 2.26 -13.86 -14.33
N GLU A 150 3.00 -14.85 -14.84
CA GLU A 150 3.14 -15.06 -16.28
C GLU A 150 1.80 -15.47 -16.90
N GLU A 151 1.65 -15.34 -18.21
CA GLU A 151 0.36 -15.51 -18.90
C GLU A 151 -0.32 -16.86 -18.61
N ASP A 152 0.43 -17.96 -18.68
CA ASP A 152 -0.11 -19.30 -18.43
C ASP A 152 -0.62 -19.45 -16.98
N ASP A 153 0.13 -18.92 -16.01
CA ASP A 153 -0.27 -18.96 -14.61
C ASP A 153 -1.46 -18.04 -14.34
N PHE A 154 -1.52 -16.87 -14.99
CA PHE A 154 -2.66 -15.96 -14.90
C PHE A 154 -3.94 -16.60 -15.46
N ARG A 155 -3.85 -17.26 -16.63
CA ARG A 155 -4.96 -18.05 -17.21
C ARG A 155 -5.42 -19.15 -16.26
N ASN A 156 -4.48 -19.91 -15.71
CA ASN A 156 -4.77 -21.02 -14.80
C ASN A 156 -5.31 -20.55 -13.44
N ASN A 157 -4.98 -19.32 -13.02
CA ASN A 157 -5.49 -18.68 -11.81
C ASN A 157 -6.82 -17.94 -12.02
N GLY A 158 -7.52 -18.18 -13.14
CA GLY A 158 -8.83 -17.61 -13.42
C GLY A 158 -8.82 -16.13 -13.80
N GLY A 159 -7.69 -15.61 -14.28
CA GLY A 159 -7.56 -14.21 -14.67
C GLY A 159 -7.43 -13.24 -13.50
N VAL A 160 -6.88 -13.71 -12.37
CA VAL A 160 -6.60 -12.88 -11.19
C VAL A 160 -5.12 -12.97 -10.85
N MET A 161 -4.52 -11.87 -10.40
CA MET A 161 -3.14 -11.85 -9.92
C MET A 161 -2.95 -12.79 -8.73
N ASN A 162 -1.70 -13.16 -8.43
CA ASN A 162 -1.40 -14.04 -7.31
C ASN A 162 -1.42 -13.28 -5.99
N HIS A 163 -2.63 -12.98 -5.50
CA HIS A 163 -2.83 -12.37 -4.21
C HIS A 163 -2.30 -13.29 -3.10
N GLU A 164 -1.56 -12.70 -2.15
CA GLU A 164 -1.31 -13.39 -0.90
C GLU A 164 -2.66 -13.69 -0.23
N THR A 165 -2.77 -14.87 0.35
CA THR A 165 -3.93 -15.30 1.14
C THR A 165 -3.61 -15.19 2.63
N LEU A 166 -4.63 -15.33 3.48
CA LEU A 166 -4.42 -15.48 4.91
C LEU A 166 -3.44 -16.61 5.26
N GLU A 167 -3.41 -17.69 4.49
CA GLU A 167 -2.49 -18.80 4.75
C GLU A 167 -1.06 -18.47 4.33
N SER A 168 -0.86 -17.89 3.15
CA SER A 168 0.47 -17.63 2.60
C SER A 168 1.15 -16.45 3.30
N ILE A 169 0.42 -15.37 3.61
CA ILE A 169 0.98 -14.20 4.28
C ILE A 169 1.43 -14.53 5.72
N GLN A 170 0.70 -15.44 6.39
CA GLN A 170 1.04 -15.94 7.71
C GLN A 170 2.28 -16.85 7.74
N LYS A 171 2.83 -17.25 6.58
CA LYS A 171 4.12 -17.97 6.52
C LYS A 171 5.29 -16.99 6.48
N ARG A 172 5.06 -15.72 6.15
CA ARG A 172 6.07 -14.67 6.10
C ARG A 172 6.31 -14.09 7.50
N ARG A 173 7.56 -13.71 7.79
CA ARG A 173 7.98 -13.23 9.12
C ARG A 173 8.70 -11.88 9.09
N LYS A 174 9.11 -11.44 7.91
CA LYS A 174 9.90 -10.22 7.67
C LYS A 174 9.28 -9.43 6.52
N PRO A 175 9.56 -8.12 6.41
CA PRO A 175 9.24 -7.34 5.23
C PRO A 175 9.70 -8.02 3.94
N PHE A 176 8.88 -7.93 2.90
CA PHE A 176 9.14 -8.49 1.59
C PHE A 176 8.63 -7.54 0.50
N THR A 177 9.17 -7.68 -0.71
CA THR A 177 8.71 -6.90 -1.87
C THR A 177 7.46 -7.53 -2.46
N VAL A 178 6.56 -6.70 -2.98
CA VAL A 178 5.33 -7.09 -3.67
C VAL A 178 5.23 -6.37 -5.00
N ASP A 179 4.47 -6.95 -5.93
CA ASP A 179 4.26 -6.34 -7.25
C ASP A 179 3.04 -5.42 -7.26
N TYR A 180 2.13 -5.64 -6.33
CA TYR A 180 0.90 -4.88 -6.13
C TYR A 180 0.61 -4.72 -4.64
N THR A 181 0.15 -3.52 -4.28
CA THR A 181 -0.54 -3.25 -3.02
C THR A 181 -1.72 -2.32 -3.28
N GLY A 182 -2.84 -2.58 -2.62
CA GLY A 182 -3.93 -1.62 -2.54
C GLY A 182 -3.53 -0.37 -1.74
N PHE A 183 -4.19 0.74 -2.01
CA PHE A 183 -3.88 2.04 -1.41
C PHE A 183 -4.59 2.31 -0.07
N GLY A 184 -5.32 1.33 0.48
CA GLY A 184 -6.04 1.50 1.74
C GLY A 184 -5.15 1.72 2.96
N TRP A 185 -3.88 1.29 2.92
CA TRP A 185 -2.93 1.55 4.00
C TRP A 185 -1.49 1.58 3.47
N LEU A 186 -1.10 2.71 2.90
CA LEU A 186 0.16 2.87 2.18
C LEU A 186 0.86 4.18 2.53
N LEU A 187 2.10 4.08 3.00
CA LEU A 187 2.97 5.23 3.27
C LEU A 187 3.94 5.41 2.10
N ILE A 188 3.90 6.57 1.47
CA ILE A 188 4.74 6.92 0.32
C ILE A 188 5.60 8.13 0.69
N LYS A 189 6.90 8.03 0.45
CA LYS A 189 7.84 9.11 0.71
C LYS A 189 7.85 10.13 -0.43
N LYS A 190 8.04 11.41 -0.08
CA LYS A 190 8.33 12.45 -1.05
C LYS A 190 9.53 12.04 -1.91
N GLY A 191 9.40 12.23 -3.22
CA GLY A 191 10.36 11.77 -4.22
C GLY A 191 9.79 10.66 -5.11
N VAL A 192 8.79 9.89 -4.65
CA VAL A 192 8.12 8.88 -5.49
C VAL A 192 7.25 9.55 -6.54
N PHE A 193 6.22 10.31 -6.14
CA PHE A 193 5.34 11.01 -7.08
C PHE A 193 6.04 12.17 -7.82
N GLU A 194 7.13 12.71 -7.27
CA GLU A 194 7.97 13.71 -7.94
C GLU A 194 8.98 13.11 -8.92
N ASN A 195 9.12 11.78 -8.98
CA ASN A 195 10.03 11.13 -9.92
C ASN A 195 9.61 11.49 -11.37
N PRO A 196 10.53 11.90 -12.25
CA PRO A 196 10.23 12.21 -13.64
C PRO A 196 9.49 11.10 -14.40
N GLU A 197 9.66 9.83 -14.05
CA GLU A 197 8.98 8.71 -14.69
C GLU A 197 7.55 8.50 -14.16
N MET A 198 7.21 9.07 -12.99
CA MET A 198 5.87 9.01 -12.40
C MET A 198 4.99 10.16 -12.93
N LYS A 199 4.59 10.06 -14.21
CA LYS A 199 3.82 11.10 -14.89
C LYS A 199 2.34 11.13 -14.49
N TYR A 200 1.75 12.32 -14.51
CA TYR A 200 0.30 12.47 -14.48
C TYR A 200 -0.33 11.95 -15.79
N PRO A 201 -1.50 11.27 -15.73
CA PRO A 201 -2.27 10.88 -14.54
C PRO A 201 -1.71 9.65 -13.80
N TRP A 202 -1.29 9.84 -12.54
CA TRP A 202 -0.61 8.82 -11.70
C TRP A 202 -1.42 7.55 -11.40
N PHE A 203 -2.72 7.58 -11.66
CA PHE A 203 -3.66 6.51 -11.35
C PHE A 203 -4.48 6.13 -12.59
N ALA A 204 -4.04 6.47 -13.81
CA ALA A 204 -4.78 6.05 -15.00
C ALA A 204 -4.79 4.51 -15.10
N PRO A 205 -5.95 3.88 -15.28
CA PRO A 205 -6.02 2.46 -15.60
C PRO A 205 -5.19 2.15 -16.85
N LYS A 206 -4.46 1.03 -16.84
CA LYS A 206 -3.67 0.56 -17.97
C LYS A 206 -4.29 -0.70 -18.57
N MET A 207 -4.25 -0.80 -19.89
CA MET A 207 -4.49 -2.07 -20.57
C MET A 207 -3.26 -2.95 -20.37
N GLN A 208 -3.47 -4.12 -19.80
CA GLN A 208 -2.47 -5.18 -19.71
C GLN A 208 -2.73 -6.13 -20.86
N VAL A 209 -1.73 -6.25 -21.74
CA VAL A 209 -1.75 -7.19 -22.86
C VAL A 209 -0.66 -8.21 -22.57
N PHE A 210 -1.06 -9.46 -22.37
CA PHE A 210 -0.11 -10.55 -22.14
C PHE A 210 0.60 -10.94 -23.44
N GLU A 211 1.65 -11.75 -23.33
CA GLU A 211 2.61 -12.01 -24.43
C GLU A 211 1.94 -12.47 -25.73
N SER A 212 0.91 -13.32 -25.65
CA SER A 212 0.18 -13.80 -26.83
C SER A 212 -0.71 -12.74 -27.50
N GLY A 213 -1.07 -11.68 -26.76
CA GLY A 213 -2.09 -10.70 -27.15
C GLY A 213 -3.54 -11.20 -27.07
N GLU A 214 -3.77 -12.49 -26.80
CA GLU A 214 -5.09 -13.09 -26.68
C GLU A 214 -5.75 -12.77 -25.33
N VAL A 215 -4.93 -12.66 -24.27
CA VAL A 215 -5.40 -12.24 -22.94
C VAL A 215 -5.11 -10.77 -22.78
N GLN A 216 -6.19 -10.02 -22.53
CA GLN A 216 -6.14 -8.61 -22.22
C GLN A 216 -6.98 -8.35 -20.98
N ASP A 217 -6.45 -7.57 -20.06
CA ASP A 217 -7.15 -7.13 -18.86
C ASP A 217 -6.97 -5.61 -18.69
N MET A 218 -7.89 -4.96 -18.00
CA MET A 218 -7.73 -3.57 -17.60
C MET A 218 -7.41 -3.56 -16.11
N CYS A 219 -6.22 -3.10 -15.76
CA CYS A 219 -5.83 -3.08 -14.36
C CYS A 219 -6.47 -1.89 -13.63
N GLY A 220 -6.78 -2.10 -12.35
CA GLY A 220 -7.23 -1.05 -11.45
C GLY A 220 -6.18 0.06 -11.29
N GLU A 221 -6.61 1.18 -10.72
CA GLU A 221 -5.80 2.37 -10.51
C GLU A 221 -4.62 2.15 -9.55
N ASP A 222 -4.82 1.30 -8.55
CA ASP A 222 -3.77 0.94 -7.59
C ASP A 222 -2.71 0.07 -8.29
N VAL A 223 -3.13 -0.82 -9.20
CA VAL A 223 -2.24 -1.67 -9.99
C VAL A 223 -1.42 -0.83 -10.96
N SER A 224 -2.02 0.14 -11.64
CA SER A 224 -1.29 0.98 -12.60
C SER A 224 -0.22 1.81 -11.90
N PHE A 225 -0.53 2.42 -10.75
CA PHE A 225 0.49 3.08 -9.93
C PHE A 225 1.63 2.13 -9.56
N CYS A 226 1.33 0.92 -9.10
CA CYS A 226 2.36 -0.04 -8.68
C CYS A 226 3.29 -0.42 -9.85
N LEU A 227 2.72 -0.61 -11.05
CA LEU A 227 3.49 -0.87 -12.27
C LEU A 227 4.39 0.32 -12.63
N ASP A 228 3.83 1.54 -12.66
CA ASP A 228 4.60 2.76 -12.92
C ASP A 228 5.76 2.94 -11.92
N ALA A 229 5.48 2.72 -10.63
CA ALA A 229 6.49 2.83 -9.58
C ALA A 229 7.64 1.83 -9.78
N LYS A 230 7.32 0.60 -10.17
CA LYS A 230 8.33 -0.42 -10.46
C LYS A 230 9.12 -0.12 -11.73
N GLU A 231 8.46 0.34 -12.79
CA GLU A 231 9.10 0.79 -14.03
C GLU A 231 10.04 1.98 -13.77
N ALA A 232 9.68 2.87 -12.85
CA ALA A 232 10.50 3.97 -12.35
C ALA A 232 11.64 3.54 -11.41
N GLY A 233 11.77 2.24 -11.11
CA GLY A 233 12.84 1.66 -10.30
C GLY A 233 12.60 1.62 -8.79
N PHE A 234 11.37 1.87 -8.33
CA PHE A 234 11.01 1.73 -6.92
C PHE A 234 10.62 0.30 -6.56
N GLU A 235 10.95 -0.10 -5.33
CA GLU A 235 10.44 -1.32 -4.74
C GLU A 235 9.26 -1.01 -3.80
N ILE A 236 8.21 -1.83 -3.88
CA ILE A 236 7.06 -1.75 -3.00
C ILE A 236 7.23 -2.80 -1.91
N TRP A 237 7.30 -2.35 -0.65
CA TRP A 237 7.55 -3.24 0.49
C TRP A 237 6.30 -3.42 1.32
N CYS A 238 6.00 -4.66 1.70
CA CYS A 238 4.95 -5.02 2.66
C CYS A 238 5.56 -5.74 3.86
N ASP A 239 5.18 -5.37 5.10
CA ASP A 239 5.47 -6.19 6.28
C ASP A 239 4.24 -7.04 6.67
N PRO A 240 4.37 -8.38 6.70
CA PRO A 240 3.24 -9.29 6.97
C PRO A 240 2.65 -9.14 8.38
N ARG A 241 3.35 -8.44 9.29
CA ARG A 241 2.88 -8.15 10.65
C ARG A 241 1.98 -6.90 10.72
N ILE A 242 1.96 -6.07 9.67
CA ILE A 242 1.17 -4.84 9.59
C ILE A 242 -0.17 -5.13 8.93
N ARG A 243 -1.04 -5.84 9.66
CA ARG A 243 -2.44 -6.06 9.26
C ARG A 243 -3.34 -4.93 9.75
N VAL A 244 -4.16 -4.37 8.87
CA VAL A 244 -5.30 -3.50 9.20
C VAL A 244 -6.63 -4.20 8.83
N GLY A 245 -7.74 -3.69 9.36
CA GLY A 245 -9.08 -4.20 9.06
C GLY A 245 -9.68 -3.52 7.82
N HIS A 246 -10.64 -4.19 7.19
CA HIS A 246 -11.41 -3.69 6.05
C HIS A 246 -12.89 -3.84 6.38
N GLU A 247 -13.55 -2.71 6.62
CA GLU A 247 -14.95 -2.64 7.01
C GLU A 247 -15.84 -2.77 5.77
N LYS A 248 -16.79 -3.71 5.78
CA LYS A 248 -17.80 -3.85 4.72
C LYS A 248 -19.19 -3.73 5.30
N THR A 249 -20.00 -2.88 4.66
CA THR A 249 -21.39 -2.65 5.07
C THR A 249 -22.31 -3.61 4.32
N ARG A 250 -23.25 -4.21 5.03
CA ARG A 250 -24.31 -5.05 4.43
C ARG A 250 -25.67 -4.41 4.70
N ILE A 251 -26.51 -4.33 3.66
CA ILE A 251 -27.91 -3.95 3.78
C ILE A 251 -28.70 -5.19 4.25
N ILE A 252 -29.57 -5.00 5.25
CA ILE A 252 -30.48 -6.03 5.75
C ILE A 252 -31.83 -5.87 5.05
#